data_AF-A0A6H5JAM8-F1
#
_entry.id   AF-A0A6H5JAM8-F1
#
_cell.length_a   1.000
_cell.length_b   1.000
_cell.length_c   1.000
_cell.angle_alpha   90.00
_cell.angle_beta   90.00
_cell.angle_gamma   90.00
#
_symmetry.space_group_name_H-M   'P 1'
#
loop_
_entity.id
_entity.type
_entity.pdbx_description
1 polymer ?
#
loop_
_entity_poly.entity_id
_entity_poly.type
_entity_poly.pdbx_seq_one_letter_code
_entity_poly.pdbx_strand_id
1 'polypeptide(L)'
;MVSVEEPSPDRVEPNCPLFGMCGGCQYQHGVNLSGGVFQMSVSMQRDWKKQQVMDCLTRIGGMVDPAVKDTFGTDETYGYRSKLTPHYDAPYQGRVREIGFKKVKFPTIYHGVDLGNVNPSKVVDVERCPLATEGINEALPPARQEARERVQAAFDSGDGKRVGKRGATLLFRETTEEGTVTDNNAHVSERVGGMVFNFKLRMT
;
A
#
# COMPACT_ATOMS: atom_id res chain seq x y z
N MET A 1 -16.89 18.43 -18.40
CA MET A 1 -17.26 17.29 -17.54
C MET A 1 -17.73 16.18 -18.48
N VAL A 2 -17.25 14.94 -18.32
CA VAL A 2 -17.59 13.83 -19.24
C VAL A 2 -18.33 12.76 -18.44
N SER A 3 -19.47 12.30 -18.94
CA SER A 3 -20.25 11.19 -18.38
C SER A 3 -19.84 9.87 -19.03
N VAL A 4 -19.86 8.78 -18.25
CA VAL A 4 -19.71 7.42 -18.79
C VAL A 4 -21.10 6.90 -19.11
N GLU A 5 -21.35 6.61 -20.38
CA GLU A 5 -22.62 6.02 -20.84
C GLU A 5 -22.63 4.50 -20.63
N GLU A 6 -21.53 3.82 -21.03
CA GLU A 6 -21.36 2.39 -20.85
C GLU A 6 -20.04 2.09 -20.10
N PRO A 7 -20.09 1.44 -18.93
CA PRO A 7 -18.87 1.04 -18.22
C PRO A 7 -18.15 -0.08 -18.96
N SER A 8 -16.81 -0.03 -18.96
CA SER A 8 -16.01 -1.16 -19.47
C SER A 8 -16.31 -2.44 -18.67
N PRO A 9 -16.36 -3.61 -19.31
CA PRO A 9 -16.56 -4.89 -18.64
C PRO A 9 -15.40 -5.26 -17.69
N ASP A 10 -14.22 -4.64 -17.85
CA ASP A 10 -13.06 -4.85 -16.99
C ASP A 10 -13.09 -4.02 -15.69
N ARG A 11 -14.18 -3.29 -15.43
CA ARG A 11 -14.40 -2.57 -14.18
C ARG A 11 -14.96 -3.52 -13.13
N VAL A 12 -14.16 -3.82 -12.11
CA VAL A 12 -14.49 -4.74 -11.01
C VAL A 12 -14.60 -3.95 -9.70
N GLU A 13 -15.45 -4.37 -8.77
CA GLU A 13 -15.55 -3.73 -7.45
C GLU A 13 -14.29 -4.03 -6.61
N PRO A 14 -13.69 -3.05 -5.91
CA PRO A 14 -12.53 -3.27 -5.07
C PRO A 14 -12.93 -3.79 -3.68
N ASN A 15 -12.25 -4.81 -3.17
CA ASN A 15 -12.49 -5.33 -1.81
C ASN A 15 -12.00 -4.40 -0.69
N CYS A 16 -11.24 -3.34 -1.01
CA CYS A 16 -10.66 -2.45 -0.02
C CYS A 16 -11.54 -1.19 0.15
N PRO A 17 -12.01 -0.87 1.36
CA PRO A 17 -12.84 0.32 1.58
C PRO A 17 -12.06 1.63 1.45
N LEU A 18 -10.72 1.57 1.52
CA LEU A 18 -9.83 2.72 1.36
C LEU A 18 -9.36 2.89 -0.09
N PHE A 19 -9.88 2.06 -1.00
CA PHE A 19 -9.52 2.08 -2.40
C PHE A 19 -9.88 3.42 -3.05
N GLY A 20 -9.01 3.94 -3.93
CA GLY A 20 -9.16 5.29 -4.50
C GLY A 20 -8.72 6.45 -3.59
N MET A 21 -8.52 6.22 -2.28
CA MET A 21 -7.95 7.21 -1.36
C MET A 21 -6.52 6.86 -0.94
N CYS A 22 -6.28 5.60 -0.58
CA CYS A 22 -4.99 5.08 -0.15
C CYS A 22 -4.04 4.86 -1.33
N GLY A 23 -2.85 5.45 -1.29
CA GLY A 23 -1.81 5.31 -2.31
C GLY A 23 -1.05 3.97 -2.27
N GLY A 24 -1.52 2.99 -1.49
CA GLY A 24 -0.90 1.68 -1.38
C GLY A 24 -1.07 0.78 -2.61
N CYS A 25 -2.06 1.05 -3.46
CA CYS A 25 -2.42 0.21 -4.63
C CYS A 25 -2.32 1.04 -5.91
N GLN A 26 -1.25 0.87 -6.69
CA GLN A 26 -0.93 1.75 -7.83
C GLN A 26 -1.57 1.31 -9.15
N TYR A 27 -1.66 0.00 -9.44
CA TYR A 27 -2.15 -0.52 -10.74
C TYR A 27 -3.66 -0.79 -10.80
N GLN A 28 -4.42 -0.46 -9.76
CA GLN A 28 -5.87 -0.73 -9.70
C GLN A 28 -6.70 0.44 -10.22
N HIS A 29 -6.34 1.05 -11.35
CA HIS A 29 -7.00 2.27 -11.82
C HIS A 29 -8.52 2.09 -11.97
N GLY A 30 -9.30 3.05 -11.44
CA GLY A 30 -10.72 3.17 -11.74
C GLY A 30 -11.50 4.08 -10.78
N VAL A 31 -11.37 5.40 -10.94
CA VAL A 31 -12.33 6.34 -10.36
C VAL A 31 -13.21 6.84 -11.50
N ASN A 32 -14.53 6.62 -11.42
CA ASN A 32 -15.46 7.25 -12.35
C ASN A 32 -15.84 8.65 -11.86
N LEU A 33 -15.91 9.61 -12.77
CA LEU A 33 -16.56 10.91 -12.55
C LEU A 33 -18.08 10.77 -12.27
N SER A 34 -18.67 9.61 -12.61
CA SER A 34 -20.09 9.27 -12.36
C SER A 34 -20.37 8.61 -11.00
N GLY A 35 -19.40 8.58 -10.07
CA GLY A 35 -19.66 8.26 -8.66
C GLY A 35 -19.27 6.85 -8.17
N GLY A 36 -18.76 5.97 -9.05
CA GLY A 36 -18.28 4.62 -8.66
C GLY A 36 -16.76 4.52 -8.59
N VAL A 37 -16.23 3.80 -7.60
CA VAL A 37 -14.82 3.39 -7.55
C VAL A 37 -14.71 1.92 -7.94
N PHE A 38 -13.87 1.64 -8.92
CA PHE A 38 -13.64 0.31 -9.47
C PHE A 38 -12.14 0.03 -9.57
N GLN A 39 -11.78 -1.24 -9.50
CA GLN A 39 -10.47 -1.75 -9.88
C GLN A 39 -10.54 -2.33 -11.30
N MET A 40 -9.38 -2.40 -11.95
CA MET A 40 -9.24 -3.06 -13.24
C MET A 40 -9.19 -4.59 -13.05
N SER A 41 -9.82 -5.34 -13.95
CA SER A 41 -9.75 -6.81 -13.98
C SER A 41 -8.29 -7.31 -14.03
N VAL A 42 -8.03 -8.51 -13.52
CA VAL A 42 -6.68 -9.08 -13.48
C VAL A 42 -6.13 -9.31 -14.89
N SER A 43 -6.96 -9.75 -15.83
CA SER A 43 -6.61 -9.90 -17.25
C SER A 43 -6.15 -8.56 -17.83
N MET A 44 -6.94 -7.50 -17.66
CA MET A 44 -6.58 -6.18 -18.17
C MET A 44 -5.34 -5.60 -17.47
N GLN A 45 -5.13 -5.89 -16.18
CA GLN A 45 -3.86 -5.56 -15.50
C GLN A 45 -2.65 -6.26 -16.12
N ARG A 46 -2.78 -7.52 -16.54
CA ARG A 46 -1.71 -8.28 -17.19
C ARG A 46 -1.42 -7.69 -18.58
N ASP A 47 -2.45 -7.34 -19.34
CA ASP A 47 -2.34 -6.76 -20.68
C ASP A 47 -1.69 -5.37 -20.63
N TRP A 48 -2.11 -4.51 -19.69
CA TRP A 48 -1.52 -3.19 -19.52
C TRP A 48 -0.04 -3.24 -19.12
N LYS A 49 0.34 -4.17 -18.23
CA LYS A 49 1.75 -4.36 -17.85
C LYS A 49 2.59 -4.81 -19.05
N LYS A 50 2.06 -5.72 -19.87
CA LYS A 50 2.72 -6.16 -21.11
C LYS A 50 2.91 -4.98 -22.06
N GLN A 51 1.84 -4.24 -22.31
CA GLN A 51 1.87 -3.08 -23.20
C GLN A 51 2.84 -2.01 -22.71
N GLN A 52 2.88 -1.74 -21.40
CA GLN A 52 3.82 -0.76 -20.83
C GLN A 52 5.28 -1.14 -21.08
N VAL A 53 5.63 -2.43 -20.97
CA VAL A 53 6.98 -2.92 -21.30
C VAL A 53 7.25 -2.76 -22.80
N MET A 54 6.30 -3.14 -23.66
CA MET A 54 6.41 -2.98 -25.12
C MET A 54 6.64 -1.52 -25.51
N ASP A 55 5.87 -0.60 -24.93
CA ASP A 55 5.96 0.83 -25.17
C ASP A 55 7.32 1.38 -24.72
N CYS A 56 7.81 0.99 -23.54
CA CYS A 56 9.12 1.39 -23.06
C CYS A 56 10.24 0.89 -24.00
N LEU A 57 10.21 -0.38 -24.41
CA LEU A 57 11.23 -0.95 -25.29
C LEU A 57 11.20 -0.30 -26.69
N THR A 58 10.02 -0.03 -27.21
CA THR A 58 9.88 0.62 -28.52
C THR A 58 10.30 2.09 -28.47
N ARG A 59 9.72 2.87 -27.54
CA ARG A 59 9.88 4.32 -27.51
C ARG A 59 11.19 4.79 -26.91
N ILE A 60 11.67 4.12 -25.86
CA ILE A 60 12.89 4.50 -25.14
C ILE A 60 14.05 3.62 -25.58
N GLY A 61 13.81 2.31 -25.73
CA GLY A 61 14.82 1.34 -26.15
C GLY A 61 15.14 1.35 -27.64
N GLY A 62 14.32 2.00 -28.48
CA GLY A 62 14.51 2.06 -29.94
C GLY A 62 14.34 0.70 -30.64
N MET A 63 13.74 -0.28 -29.98
CA MET A 63 13.51 -1.60 -30.56
C MET A 63 12.34 -1.56 -31.55
N VAL A 64 12.54 -2.15 -32.72
CA VAL A 64 11.46 -2.43 -33.67
C VAL A 64 10.89 -3.81 -33.32
N ASP A 65 9.59 -3.87 -33.06
CA ASP A 65 8.85 -5.11 -32.72
C ASP A 65 9.47 -5.94 -31.58
N PRO A 66 9.52 -5.41 -30.34
CA PRO A 66 10.09 -6.14 -29.21
C PRO A 66 9.24 -7.38 -28.85
N ALA A 67 9.87 -8.55 -28.81
CA ALA A 67 9.24 -9.82 -28.44
C ALA A 67 8.93 -9.93 -26.93
N VAL A 68 7.90 -9.20 -26.48
CA VAL A 68 7.44 -9.22 -25.08
C VAL A 68 6.43 -10.34 -24.87
N LYS A 69 6.74 -11.24 -23.92
CA LYS A 69 5.86 -12.35 -23.52
C LYS A 69 4.68 -11.84 -22.69
N ASP A 70 3.67 -12.69 -22.52
CA ASP A 70 2.53 -12.39 -21.65
C ASP A 70 2.97 -12.20 -20.20
N THR A 71 2.30 -11.29 -19.50
CA THR A 71 2.57 -10.99 -18.09
C THR A 71 2.20 -12.21 -17.24
N PHE A 72 3.21 -12.84 -16.64
CA PHE A 72 3.01 -13.91 -15.67
C PHE A 72 2.38 -13.38 -14.38
N GLY A 73 1.56 -14.19 -13.73
CA GLY A 73 0.94 -13.84 -12.45
C GLY A 73 0.12 -14.98 -11.85
N THR A 74 -0.38 -14.73 -10.64
CA THR A 74 -1.32 -15.58 -9.93
C THR A 74 -2.74 -15.00 -10.05
N ASP A 75 -3.74 -15.84 -9.82
CA ASP A 75 -5.14 -15.41 -9.66
C ASP A 75 -5.44 -14.98 -8.21
N GLU A 76 -4.52 -15.25 -7.28
CA GLU A 76 -4.54 -14.72 -5.91
C GLU A 76 -4.20 -13.23 -5.90
N THR A 77 -5.24 -12.42 -5.75
CA THR A 77 -5.16 -10.94 -5.85
C THR A 77 -5.11 -10.23 -4.51
N TYR A 78 -5.23 -10.98 -3.41
CA TYR A 78 -5.29 -10.49 -2.03
C TYR A 78 -4.41 -11.37 -1.14
N GLY A 79 -4.06 -10.90 0.06
CA GLY A 79 -3.25 -11.66 1.01
C GLY A 79 -1.78 -11.89 0.63
N TYR A 80 -1.35 -11.50 -0.57
CA TYR A 80 0.00 -11.81 -1.08
C TYR A 80 1.13 -10.95 -0.48
N ARG A 81 0.81 -9.84 0.17
CA ARG A 81 1.80 -8.87 0.64
C ARG A 81 2.32 -9.27 2.03
N SER A 82 3.43 -9.99 2.04
CA SER A 82 4.17 -10.39 3.25
C SER A 82 5.04 -9.29 3.85
N LYS A 83 5.11 -8.09 3.27
CA LYS A 83 5.79 -6.91 3.86
C LYS A 83 4.91 -5.67 3.79
N LEU A 84 4.62 -5.06 4.94
CA LEU A 84 3.86 -3.83 5.04
C LEU A 84 4.65 -2.76 5.82
N THR A 85 4.61 -1.52 5.35
CA THR A 85 5.35 -0.41 5.97
C THR A 85 4.50 0.85 6.13
N PRO A 86 3.44 0.82 6.98
CA PRO A 86 2.62 1.99 7.22
C PRO A 86 3.43 3.02 8.02
N HIS A 87 3.17 4.29 7.78
CA HIS A 87 3.85 5.41 8.42
C HIS A 87 2.85 6.36 9.05
N TYR A 88 3.36 7.17 9.97
CA TYR A 88 2.64 8.28 10.58
C TYR A 88 3.47 9.55 10.54
N ASP A 89 2.80 10.69 10.43
CA ASP A 89 3.43 12.01 10.39
C ASP A 89 3.97 12.43 11.77
N ALA A 90 4.71 13.54 11.83
CA ALA A 90 5.21 14.07 13.09
C ALA A 90 4.04 14.25 14.09
N PRO A 91 4.13 13.66 15.30
CA PRO A 91 3.12 13.83 16.32
C PRO A 91 2.91 15.30 16.71
N TYR A 92 1.68 15.63 17.11
CA TYR A 92 1.34 16.94 17.65
C TYR A 92 0.82 16.79 19.08
N GLN A 93 1.48 17.46 20.04
CA GLN A 93 1.11 17.40 21.47
C GLN A 93 0.94 15.96 22.00
N GLY A 94 1.91 15.08 21.70
CA GLY A 94 1.88 13.68 22.13
C GLY A 94 0.94 12.77 21.33
N ARG A 95 0.21 13.31 20.36
CA ARG A 95 -0.79 12.57 19.60
C ARG A 95 -0.30 12.17 18.22
N VAL A 96 -0.30 10.86 17.95
CA VAL A 96 -0.27 10.29 16.60
C VAL A 96 -1.72 10.15 16.11
N ARG A 97 -2.03 10.73 14.94
CA ARG A 97 -3.39 10.69 14.37
C ARG A 97 -3.56 9.46 13.47
N GLU A 98 -3.17 9.60 12.21
CA GLU A 98 -3.31 8.58 11.18
C GLU A 98 -2.03 7.74 11.07
N ILE A 99 -2.17 6.41 10.96
CA ILE A 99 -1.08 5.48 10.68
C ILE A 99 -1.47 4.64 9.47
N GLY A 100 -0.70 4.72 8.39
CA GLY A 100 -1.02 4.02 7.15
C GLY A 100 -0.18 4.48 5.96
N PHE A 101 -0.84 4.78 4.84
CA PHE A 101 -0.15 5.15 3.59
C PHE A 101 -0.54 6.53 3.11
N LYS A 102 0.31 7.16 2.30
CA LYS A 102 0.02 8.46 1.70
C LYS A 102 -1.22 8.38 0.82
N LYS A 103 -1.97 9.48 0.77
CA LYS A 103 -3.09 9.64 -0.15
C LYS A 103 -2.63 9.62 -1.61
N VAL A 104 -3.50 9.15 -2.51
CA VAL A 104 -3.28 9.23 -3.95
C VAL A 104 -3.18 10.69 -4.41
N LYS A 105 -2.46 10.94 -5.52
CA LYS A 105 -2.19 12.27 -6.09
C LYS A 105 -3.20 12.72 -7.17
N PHE A 106 -4.18 11.89 -7.54
CA PHE A 106 -5.07 12.08 -8.70
C PHE A 106 -6.48 12.59 -8.29
N PRO A 107 -7.30 13.15 -9.20
CA PRO A 107 -8.36 14.10 -8.84
C PRO A 107 -9.51 13.46 -8.05
N THR A 108 -9.45 13.66 -6.74
CA THR A 108 -10.44 14.30 -5.84
C THR A 108 -11.94 14.07 -5.98
N ILE A 109 -12.43 13.17 -6.83
CA ILE A 109 -13.87 12.91 -6.87
C ILE A 109 -14.13 11.50 -6.35
N TYR A 110 -14.63 11.40 -5.13
CA TYR A 110 -15.15 10.17 -4.53
C TYR A 110 -16.65 10.38 -4.29
N HIS A 111 -17.52 9.58 -4.90
CA HIS A 111 -18.98 9.70 -4.76
C HIS A 111 -19.57 11.09 -5.10
N GLY A 112 -19.02 11.79 -6.09
CA GLY A 112 -19.46 13.16 -6.43
C GLY A 112 -19.09 14.22 -5.38
N VAL A 113 -18.34 13.84 -4.34
CA VAL A 113 -17.77 14.76 -3.35
C VAL A 113 -16.40 15.20 -3.86
N ASP A 114 -16.24 16.50 -4.06
CA ASP A 114 -14.92 17.12 -4.20
C ASP A 114 -14.16 16.91 -2.88
N LEU A 115 -13.17 16.02 -2.89
CA LEU A 115 -12.24 15.79 -1.79
C LEU A 115 -11.29 16.98 -1.55
N GLY A 116 -11.47 18.08 -2.30
CA GLY A 116 -10.74 19.34 -2.24
C GLY A 116 -9.29 19.17 -2.66
N ASN A 117 -8.42 20.16 -2.45
CA ASN A 117 -6.97 19.97 -2.56
C ASN A 117 -6.51 18.86 -1.59
N VAL A 118 -6.53 17.59 -2.01
CA VAL A 118 -5.96 16.51 -1.20
C VAL A 118 -4.48 16.78 -1.14
N ASN A 119 -3.97 17.12 0.03
CA ASN A 119 -2.55 17.14 0.20
C ASN A 119 -2.05 15.68 0.15
N PRO A 120 -1.36 15.25 -0.92
CA PRO A 120 -0.90 13.88 -1.06
C PRO A 120 0.22 13.53 -0.07
N SER A 121 0.70 14.52 0.70
CA SER A 121 1.59 14.26 1.82
C SER A 121 0.87 13.66 3.03
N LYS A 122 -0.47 13.79 3.13
CA LYS A 122 -1.22 13.27 4.28
C LYS A 122 -1.37 11.76 4.23
N VAL A 123 -1.29 11.16 5.42
CA VAL A 123 -1.52 9.74 5.67
C VAL A 123 -3.02 9.42 5.71
N VAL A 124 -3.40 8.30 5.09
CA VAL A 124 -4.69 7.62 5.30
C VAL A 124 -4.51 6.66 6.46
N ASP A 125 -5.41 6.70 7.42
CA ASP A 125 -5.40 5.75 8.53
C ASP A 125 -5.83 4.37 8.03
N VAL A 126 -4.96 3.37 8.19
CA VAL A 126 -5.14 2.02 7.65
C VAL A 126 -5.12 1.04 8.81
N GLU A 127 -6.28 0.49 9.14
CA GLU A 127 -6.43 -0.50 10.20
C GLU A 127 -6.24 -1.94 9.70
N ARG A 128 -6.65 -2.19 8.45
CA ARG A 128 -6.52 -3.49 7.78
C ARG A 128 -6.21 -3.28 6.31
N CYS A 129 -5.43 -4.16 5.71
CA CYS A 129 -5.09 -4.13 4.29
C CYS A 129 -5.43 -5.49 3.65
N PRO A 130 -6.42 -5.57 2.74
CA PRO A 130 -6.76 -6.82 2.05
C PRO A 130 -5.61 -7.42 1.24
N LEU A 131 -4.60 -6.63 0.88
CA LEU A 131 -3.41 -7.14 0.20
C LEU A 131 -2.44 -7.82 1.16
N ALA A 132 -2.44 -7.46 2.45
CA ALA A 132 -1.53 -8.03 3.44
C ALA A 132 -2.00 -9.42 3.88
N THR A 133 -1.04 -10.25 4.28
CA THR A 133 -1.32 -11.56 4.90
C THR A 133 -2.17 -11.38 6.16
N GLU A 134 -2.87 -12.44 6.59
CA GLU A 134 -3.71 -12.34 7.79
C GLU A 134 -2.88 -12.07 9.05
N GLY A 135 -1.70 -12.70 9.20
CA GLY A 135 -0.81 -12.40 10.32
C GLY A 135 -0.46 -10.91 10.42
N ILE A 136 -0.18 -10.24 9.29
CA ILE A 136 0.04 -8.80 9.28
C ILE A 136 -1.23 -8.03 9.68
N ASN A 137 -2.40 -8.45 9.20
CA ASN A 137 -3.67 -7.81 9.55
C ASN A 137 -4.03 -7.99 11.04
N GLU A 138 -3.60 -9.08 11.67
CA GLU A 138 -3.73 -9.31 13.12
C GLU A 138 -2.73 -8.47 13.91
N ALA A 139 -1.48 -8.34 13.44
CA ALA A 139 -0.44 -7.57 14.10
C ALA A 139 -0.56 -6.05 13.95
N LEU A 140 -1.23 -5.57 12.89
CA LEU A 140 -1.30 -4.14 12.56
C LEU A 140 -2.06 -3.30 13.61
N PRO A 141 -3.26 -3.66 14.08
CA PRO A 141 -3.97 -2.89 15.11
C PRO A 141 -3.19 -2.70 16.43
N PRO A 142 -2.63 -3.75 17.08
CA PRO A 142 -1.89 -3.57 18.33
C PRO A 142 -0.61 -2.74 18.12
N ALA A 143 0.13 -2.94 17.02
CA ALA A 143 1.31 -2.14 16.72
C ALA A 143 0.99 -0.64 16.49
N ARG A 144 -0.18 -0.33 15.90
CA ARG A 144 -0.68 1.05 15.79
C ARG A 144 -0.96 1.67 17.17
N GLN A 145 -1.53 0.88 18.08
CA GLN A 145 -1.83 1.33 19.43
C GLN A 145 -0.55 1.56 20.25
N GLU A 146 0.40 0.62 20.20
CA GLU A 146 1.70 0.74 20.86
C GLU A 146 2.46 1.98 20.36
N ALA A 147 2.43 2.26 19.06
CA ALA A 147 3.04 3.46 18.50
C ALA A 147 2.44 4.75 19.06
N ARG A 148 1.12 4.80 19.27
CA ARG A 148 0.42 5.95 19.87
C ARG A 148 0.80 6.11 21.34
N GLU A 149 0.76 5.04 22.11
CA GLU A 149 1.07 5.03 23.55
C GLU A 149 2.52 5.43 23.81
N ARG A 150 3.46 4.88 23.03
CA ARG A 150 4.88 5.24 23.12
C ARG A 150 5.12 6.73 22.89
N VAL A 151 4.42 7.34 21.93
CA VAL A 151 4.54 8.77 21.65
C VAL A 151 3.89 9.61 22.74
N GLN A 152 2.73 9.21 23.25
CA GLN A 152 2.06 9.91 24.34
C GLN A 152 2.92 9.89 25.61
N ALA A 153 3.42 8.71 26.00
CA ALA A 153 4.28 8.57 27.18
C ALA A 153 5.56 9.42 27.08
N ALA A 154 6.19 9.49 25.90
CA ALA A 154 7.35 10.34 25.68
C ALA A 154 7.02 11.84 25.75
N PHE A 155 5.82 12.23 25.37
CA PHE A 155 5.36 13.61 25.53
C PHE A 155 5.13 13.95 27.01
N ASP A 156 4.45 13.06 27.74
CA ASP A 156 4.12 13.24 29.16
C ASP A 156 5.36 13.29 30.05
N SER A 157 6.41 12.50 29.75
CA SER A 157 7.66 12.50 30.51
C SER A 157 8.56 13.72 30.27
N GLY A 158 8.24 14.59 29.29
CA GLY A 158 9.11 15.68 28.86
C GLY A 158 10.30 15.23 27.99
N ASP A 159 10.43 13.92 27.71
CA ASP A 159 11.41 13.35 26.78
C ASP A 159 11.07 13.57 25.30
N GLY A 160 9.98 14.30 25.03
CA GLY A 160 9.52 14.72 23.69
C GLY A 160 10.56 15.48 22.87
N LYS A 161 11.77 15.74 23.40
CA LYS A 161 12.93 16.19 22.62
C LYS A 161 13.54 15.11 21.71
N ARG A 162 13.34 13.80 21.98
CA ARG A 162 13.93 12.69 21.18
C ARG A 162 12.92 11.73 20.56
N VAL A 163 11.89 11.30 21.30
CA VAL A 163 10.83 10.43 20.80
C VAL A 163 9.60 11.29 20.51
N GLY A 164 9.11 11.29 19.28
CA GLY A 164 7.86 12.00 18.92
C GLY A 164 7.99 13.38 18.26
N LYS A 165 9.18 13.84 17.85
CA LYS A 165 9.32 15.05 17.00
C LYS A 165 9.18 14.80 15.50
N ARG A 166 9.34 13.54 15.07
CA ARG A 166 9.34 13.14 13.67
C ARG A 166 8.33 12.02 13.48
N GLY A 167 7.78 11.94 12.27
CA GLY A 167 7.04 10.78 11.85
C GLY A 167 7.91 9.53 11.88
N ALA A 168 7.28 8.37 11.90
CA ALA A 168 7.99 7.10 11.80
C ALA A 168 7.24 6.15 10.88
N THR A 169 7.95 5.09 10.49
CA THR A 169 7.41 3.97 9.75
C THR A 169 7.34 2.79 10.71
N LEU A 170 6.27 2.02 10.65
CA LEU A 170 6.18 0.69 11.24
C LEU A 170 6.61 -0.33 10.18
N LEU A 171 7.25 -1.42 10.58
CA LEU A 171 7.56 -2.53 9.69
C LEU A 171 6.75 -3.74 10.11
N PHE A 172 6.23 -4.45 9.13
CA PHE A 172 5.66 -5.78 9.29
C PHE A 172 6.29 -6.66 8.22
N ARG A 173 6.77 -7.84 8.63
CA ARG A 173 7.19 -8.90 7.74
C ARG A 173 6.60 -10.21 8.22
N GLU A 174 5.77 -10.82 7.40
CA GLU A 174 5.40 -12.22 7.57
C GLU A 174 6.54 -13.09 7.05
N THR A 175 6.97 -14.06 7.85
CA THR A 175 7.87 -15.13 7.43
C THR A 175 7.28 -16.50 7.76
N THR A 176 7.73 -17.49 7.01
CA THR A 176 7.29 -18.88 7.15
C THR A 176 7.64 -19.53 8.48
N GLU A 177 8.71 -19.09 9.15
CA GLU A 177 9.21 -19.73 10.38
C GLU A 177 8.88 -18.91 11.65
N GLU A 178 8.94 -17.58 11.58
CA GLU A 178 8.75 -16.69 12.75
C GLU A 178 7.39 -15.98 12.80
N GLY A 179 6.55 -16.14 11.77
CA GLY A 179 5.27 -15.42 11.65
C GLY A 179 5.47 -13.92 11.38
N THR A 180 4.58 -13.07 11.89
CA THR A 180 4.72 -11.61 11.71
C THR A 180 5.77 -11.01 12.64
N VAL A 181 6.85 -10.49 12.07
CA VAL A 181 7.93 -9.80 12.77
C VAL A 181 7.88 -8.30 12.49
N THR A 182 8.00 -7.49 13.54
CA THR A 182 7.95 -6.02 13.46
C THR A 182 9.25 -5.31 13.84
N ASP A 183 10.22 -6.03 14.45
CA ASP A 183 11.52 -5.48 14.79
C ASP A 183 12.41 -5.35 13.55
N ASN A 184 12.74 -4.11 13.20
CA ASN A 184 13.69 -3.76 12.13
C ASN A 184 15.09 -4.33 12.30
N ASN A 185 15.46 -4.86 13.47
CA ASN A 185 16.78 -5.42 13.70
C ASN A 185 16.81 -6.95 13.76
N ALA A 186 15.64 -7.59 13.74
CA ALA A 186 15.55 -9.04 13.77
C ALA A 186 16.16 -9.65 12.51
N HIS A 187 16.80 -10.81 12.70
CA HIS A 187 17.13 -11.74 11.63
C HIS A 187 15.98 -12.72 11.53
N VAL A 188 15.51 -12.94 10.31
CA VAL A 188 14.38 -13.83 10.02
C VAL A 188 14.76 -14.81 8.93
N SER A 189 13.99 -15.90 8.87
CA SER A 189 14.23 -17.01 7.96
C SER A 189 13.04 -17.17 7.04
N GLU A 190 13.30 -17.40 5.75
CA GLU A 190 12.25 -17.73 4.79
C GLU A 190 12.58 -19.04 4.07
N ARG A 191 11.65 -19.98 4.11
CA ARG A 191 11.76 -21.24 3.39
C ARG A 191 11.10 -21.13 2.02
N VAL A 192 11.87 -21.41 0.97
CA VAL A 192 11.38 -21.49 -0.41
C VAL A 192 11.79 -22.84 -0.98
N GLY A 193 10.82 -23.75 -1.10
CA GLY A 193 11.08 -25.14 -1.45
C GLY A 193 12.01 -25.80 -0.42
N GLY A 194 13.10 -26.41 -0.89
CA GLY A 194 14.11 -27.04 -0.03
C GLY A 194 15.16 -26.09 0.56
N MET A 195 15.11 -24.80 0.24
CA MET A 195 16.12 -23.82 0.66
C MET A 195 15.61 -22.91 1.78
N VAL A 196 16.51 -22.50 2.68
CA VAL A 196 16.23 -21.55 3.77
C VAL A 196 17.11 -20.32 3.59
N PHE A 197 16.48 -19.15 3.55
CA PHE A 197 17.13 -17.86 3.37
C PHE A 197 17.10 -17.09 4.69
N ASN A 198 18.27 -16.72 5.19
CA ASN A 198 18.41 -15.92 6.42
C ASN A 198 18.74 -14.48 6.04
N PHE A 199 18.00 -13.51 6.56
CA PHE A 199 18.25 -12.11 6.28
C PHE A 199 17.81 -11.21 7.43
N LYS A 200 18.49 -10.06 7.56
CA LYS A 200 18.10 -9.02 8.50
C LYS A 200 16.94 -8.23 7.92
N LEU A 201 15.91 -7.98 8.72
CA LEU A 201 14.86 -7.04 8.36
C LEU A 201 15.46 -5.65 8.12
N ARG A 202 15.11 -5.01 7.00
CA ARG A 202 15.49 -3.62 6.73
C ARG A 202 14.30 -2.87 6.15
N MET A 203 14.16 -1.62 6.59
CA MET A 203 13.10 -0.68 6.17
C MET A 203 13.29 -0.08 4.77
N THR A 204 14.28 -0.54 3.98
CA THR A 204 14.62 -0.01 2.64
C THR A 204 13.41 0.40 1.82
#